data_AF-A0A0F9H852-F1
#
_entry.id   AF-A0A0F9H852-F1
#
_cell.length_a   1.000
_cell.length_b   1.000
_cell.length_c   1.000
_cell.angle_alpha   90.00
_cell.angle_beta   90.00
_cell.angle_gamma   90.00
#
_symmetry.space_group_name_H-M   'P 1'
#
loop_
_entity.id
_entity.type
_entity.pdbx_description
1 polymer ?
#
loop_
_entity_poly.entity_id
_entity_poly.type
_entity_poly.pdbx_seq_one_letter_code
_entity_poly.pdbx_strand_id
1 'polypeptide(L)'
;MGRFTQIRRRGIGKMKNKVMQIVTLTPLLKGSDIDRHKILSYIRSKDKYYVFYISEFEKKFKLKPGKIRKILLDLEKQKILIKIKGYPVFWKLKQ
;
A
#
# COMPACT_ATOMS: atom_id res chain seq x y z
N MET A 1 -41.77 52.30 5.77
CA MET A 1 -41.50 51.53 4.53
C MET A 1 -40.00 51.24 4.43
N GLY A 2 -39.54 50.13 5.00
CA GLY A 2 -38.12 49.73 4.97
C GLY A 2 -37.88 48.64 3.92
N ARG A 3 -37.03 48.93 2.92
CA ARG A 3 -36.62 47.98 1.88
C ARG A 3 -35.65 46.94 2.46
N PHE A 4 -36.08 45.68 2.55
CA PHE A 4 -35.18 44.55 2.73
C PHE A 4 -34.38 44.36 1.43
N THR A 5 -33.08 44.64 1.47
CA THR A 5 -32.17 44.35 0.37
C THR A 5 -31.79 42.87 0.41
N GLN A 6 -32.22 42.14 -0.62
CA GLN A 6 -31.89 40.74 -0.87
C GLN A 6 -30.38 40.56 -0.99
N ILE A 7 -29.78 39.80 -0.07
CA ILE A 7 -28.37 39.41 -0.15
C ILE A 7 -28.23 38.42 -1.31
N ARG A 8 -27.54 38.88 -2.36
CA ARG A 8 -27.14 38.14 -3.56
C ARG A 8 -26.19 37.01 -3.13
N ARG A 9 -26.69 35.77 -3.04
CA ARG A 9 -25.85 34.59 -2.82
C ARG A 9 -24.90 34.45 -4.01
N ARG A 10 -23.63 34.81 -3.81
CA ARG A 10 -22.55 34.55 -4.77
C ARG A 10 -22.50 33.03 -5.01
N GLY A 11 -22.38 32.67 -6.28
CA GLY A 11 -22.40 31.30 -6.76
C GLY A 11 -21.51 30.38 -5.93
N ILE A 12 -22.13 29.35 -5.37
CA ILE A 12 -21.41 28.19 -4.87
C ILE A 12 -20.94 27.46 -6.14
N GLY A 13 -19.79 27.87 -6.65
CA GLY A 13 -19.04 27.06 -7.59
C GLY A 13 -18.73 25.75 -6.89
N LYS A 14 -19.56 24.72 -7.11
CA LYS A 14 -19.28 23.37 -6.67
C LYS A 14 -17.96 22.97 -7.34
N MET A 15 -16.89 23.01 -6.55
CA MET A 15 -15.63 22.36 -6.88
C MET A 15 -15.96 20.96 -7.35
N LYS A 16 -15.56 20.65 -8.57
CA LYS A 16 -15.59 19.29 -9.11
C LYS A 16 -14.73 18.46 -8.18
N ASN A 17 -15.36 17.70 -7.30
CA ASN A 17 -14.72 16.60 -6.60
C ASN A 17 -14.26 15.61 -7.68
N LYS A 18 -13.04 15.82 -8.18
CA LYS A 18 -12.30 14.84 -8.94
C LYS A 18 -11.88 13.77 -7.94
N VAL A 19 -12.85 12.98 -7.50
CA VAL A 19 -12.62 11.70 -6.84
C VAL A 19 -11.78 10.95 -7.85
N MET A 20 -10.48 10.84 -7.55
CA MET A 20 -9.55 10.05 -8.33
C MET A 20 -10.21 8.69 -8.53
N GLN A 21 -10.46 8.36 -9.80
CA GLN A 21 -10.73 7.00 -10.24
C GLN A 21 -9.51 6.16 -9.86
N ILE A 22 -9.51 5.64 -8.64
CA ILE A 22 -8.62 4.54 -8.27
C ILE A 22 -9.30 3.29 -8.84
N VAL A 23 -9.05 3.12 -10.13
CA VAL A 23 -8.94 1.85 -10.86
C VAL A 23 -9.63 0.67 -10.17
N THR A 24 -10.84 0.40 -10.66
CA THR A 24 -11.46 -0.91 -10.74
C THR A 24 -10.44 -2.04 -10.94
N LEU A 25 -10.53 -3.08 -10.09
CA LEU A 25 -10.05 -4.47 -10.21
C LEU A 25 -9.22 -4.92 -9.00
N THR A 26 -9.87 -5.11 -7.87
CA THR A 26 -9.46 -6.15 -6.93
C THR A 26 -10.49 -7.26 -7.00
N PRO A 27 -10.19 -8.44 -7.58
CA PRO A 27 -11.05 -9.61 -7.37
C PRO A 27 -11.14 -9.82 -5.86
N LEU A 28 -12.31 -10.21 -5.34
CA LEU A 28 -12.53 -10.48 -3.91
C LEU A 28 -11.31 -11.21 -3.32
N LEU A 29 -10.48 -10.45 -2.62
CA LEU A 29 -9.18 -10.89 -2.15
C LEU A 29 -9.46 -11.91 -1.05
N LYS A 30 -9.22 -13.21 -1.32
CA LYS A 30 -9.20 -14.25 -0.29
C LYS A 30 -8.25 -13.77 0.81
N GLY A 31 -8.47 -14.11 2.09
CA GLY A 31 -7.70 -13.55 3.21
C GLY A 31 -6.16 -13.60 3.06
N SER A 32 -5.62 -14.49 2.24
CA SER A 32 -4.21 -14.52 1.82
C SER A 32 -3.73 -13.27 1.07
N ASP A 33 -4.60 -12.68 0.26
CA ASP A 33 -4.28 -11.54 -0.59
C ASP A 33 -4.26 -10.21 0.19
N ILE A 34 -5.02 -10.12 1.29
CA ILE A 34 -4.98 -8.96 2.19
C ILE A 34 -3.60 -8.83 2.83
N ASP A 35 -3.06 -9.93 3.35
CA ASP A 35 -1.73 -9.93 3.97
C ASP A 35 -0.64 -9.63 2.95
N ARG A 36 -0.76 -10.17 1.75
CA ARG A 36 0.12 -9.86 0.63
C ARG A 36 0.09 -8.37 0.31
N HIS A 37 -1.11 -7.77 0.22
CA HIS A 37 -1.27 -6.35 -0.09
C HIS A 37 -0.68 -5.47 1.01
N LYS A 38 -0.91 -5.81 2.28
CA LYS A 38 -0.32 -5.11 3.44
C LYS A 38 1.20 -5.15 3.42
N ILE A 39 1.79 -6.32 3.19
CA ILE A 39 3.25 -6.49 3.09
C ILE A 39 3.80 -5.69 1.90
N LEU A 40 3.16 -5.77 0.74
CA LEU A 40 3.59 -5.02 -0.45
C LEU A 40 3.51 -3.50 -0.24
N SER A 41 2.42 -3.01 0.36
CA SER A 41 2.24 -1.59 0.70
C SER A 41 3.33 -1.13 1.66
N TYR A 42 3.64 -1.93 2.68
CA TYR A 42 4.71 -1.63 3.62
C TYR A 42 6.09 -1.58 2.95
N ILE A 43 6.40 -2.55 2.10
CA ILE A 43 7.66 -2.56 1.35
C ILE A 43 7.79 -1.30 0.49
N ARG A 44 6.72 -0.91 -0.22
CA ARG A 44 6.70 0.30 -1.06
C ARG A 44 6.83 1.59 -0.27
N SER A 45 6.45 1.60 1.01
CA SER A 45 6.59 2.77 1.88
C SER A 45 8.02 3.01 2.36
N LYS A 46 8.94 2.08 2.11
CA LYS A 46 10.35 2.17 2.55
C LYS A 46 11.25 2.61 1.41
N ASP A 47 12.38 3.19 1.80
CA ASP A 47 13.44 3.57 0.87
C ASP A 47 14.00 2.37 0.11
N LYS A 48 14.48 2.62 -1.10
CA LYS A 48 15.09 1.61 -1.98
C LYS A 48 16.33 0.92 -1.39
N TYR A 49 16.97 1.55 -0.40
CA TYR A 49 18.14 1.00 0.30
C TYR A 49 17.77 0.15 1.51
N TYR A 50 16.49 0.13 1.90
CA TYR A 50 16.03 -0.61 3.06
C TYR A 50 16.16 -2.12 2.84
N VAL A 51 16.65 -2.80 3.87
CA VAL A 51 16.84 -4.24 3.90
C VAL A 51 15.77 -4.83 4.79
N PHE A 52 14.97 -5.73 4.24
CA PHE A 52 13.84 -6.33 4.92
C PHE A 52 14.19 -7.69 5.51
N TYR A 53 13.90 -7.85 6.80
CA TYR A 53 14.05 -9.10 7.54
C TYR A 53 12.69 -9.74 7.84
N ILE A 54 12.62 -11.07 7.82
CA ILE A 54 11.38 -11.80 8.15
C ILE A 54 10.88 -11.45 9.55
N SER A 55 11.80 -11.31 10.52
CA SER A 55 11.49 -10.96 11.92
C SER A 55 10.80 -9.60 12.06
N GLU A 56 11.08 -8.66 11.17
CA GLU A 56 10.42 -7.36 11.17
C GLU A 56 8.95 -7.47 10.73
N PHE A 57 8.69 -8.24 9.66
CA PHE A 57 7.33 -8.52 9.22
C PHE A 57 6.55 -9.31 10.27
N GLU A 58 7.20 -10.23 10.97
CA GLU A 58 6.57 -11.00 12.06
C GLU A 58 6.11 -10.08 13.18
N LYS A 59 6.99 -9.17 13.65
CA LYS A 59 6.63 -8.16 14.68
C LYS A 59 5.51 -7.24 14.22
N LYS A 60 5.54 -6.81 12.95
CA LYS A 60 4.60 -5.80 12.43
C LYS A 60 3.23 -6.37 12.08
N PHE A 61 3.19 -7.53 11.42
CA PHE A 61 1.96 -8.11 10.91
C PHE A 61 1.42 -9.25 11.79
N LYS A 62 2.18 -9.69 12.80
CA LYS A 62 1.82 -10.83 13.67
C LYS A 62 1.47 -12.08 12.88
N LEU A 63 2.18 -12.31 11.76
CA LEU A 63 1.99 -13.43 10.86
C LEU A 63 3.07 -14.49 11.07
N LYS A 64 2.71 -15.76 10.85
CA LYS A 64 3.67 -16.86 10.90
C LYS A 64 4.81 -16.63 9.89
N PRO A 65 6.08 -16.87 10.26
CA PRO A 65 7.23 -16.64 9.39
C PRO A 65 7.16 -17.43 8.08
N GLY A 66 6.56 -18.63 8.08
CA GLY A 66 6.32 -19.40 6.86
C GLY A 66 5.41 -18.70 5.85
N LYS A 67 4.36 -18.00 6.31
CA LYS A 67 3.45 -17.25 5.44
C LYS A 67 4.15 -16.01 4.85
N ILE A 68 4.90 -15.28 5.68
CA ILE A 68 5.71 -14.13 5.25
C ILE A 68 6.72 -14.58 4.19
N ARG A 69 7.46 -15.66 4.46
CA ARG A 69 8.45 -16.21 3.52
C ARG A 69 7.81 -16.55 2.17
N LYS A 70 6.63 -17.18 2.16
CA LYS A 70 5.90 -17.47 0.91
C LYS A 70 5.57 -16.20 0.13
N ILE A 71 5.07 -15.17 0.82
CA ILE A 71 4.75 -13.87 0.20
C ILE A 71 6.01 -13.21 -0.36
N LEU A 72 7.12 -13.16 0.39
CA LEU A 72 8.38 -12.57 -0.07
C LEU A 72 8.96 -13.31 -1.28
N LEU A 73 8.89 -14.65 -1.30
CA LEU A 73 9.29 -15.45 -2.45
C LEU A 73 8.40 -15.20 -3.68
N ASP A 74 7.09 -15.01 -3.50
CA ASP A 74 6.19 -14.66 -4.60
C ASP A 74 6.50 -13.25 -5.15
N LEU A 75 6.83 -12.29 -4.29
CA LEU A 75 7.28 -10.95 -4.68
C LEU A 75 8.65 -10.95 -5.37
N GLU A 76 9.54 -11.85 -4.97
CA GLU A 76 10.83 -12.11 -5.63
C GLU A 76 10.63 -12.68 -7.04
N LYS A 77 9.75 -13.67 -7.20
CA LYS A 77 9.37 -14.21 -8.53
C LYS A 77 8.79 -13.15 -9.45
N GLN A 78 8.03 -12.20 -8.90
CA GLN A 78 7.49 -11.05 -9.63
C GLN A 78 8.51 -9.96 -9.91
N LYS A 79 9.78 -10.16 -9.55
CA LYS A 79 10.86 -9.18 -9.72
C LYS A 79 10.60 -7.85 -9.01
N ILE A 80 9.78 -7.83 -7.96
CA ILE A 80 9.56 -6.64 -7.11
C ILE A 80 10.66 -6.54 -6.06
N LEU A 81 11.05 -7.69 -5.51
CA LEU A 81 12.13 -7.83 -4.55
C LEU A 81 13.28 -8.63 -5.16
N ILE A 82 14.48 -8.38 -4.66
CA ILE A 82 15.63 -9.25 -4.85
C ILE A 82 15.99 -9.83 -3.49
N LYS A 83 16.11 -11.17 -3.45
CA LYS A 83 16.71 -11.85 -2.31
C LYS A 83 18.22 -11.73 -2.40
N ILE A 84 18.83 -11.24 -1.34
CA ILE A 84 20.29 -11.18 -1.25
C ILE A 84 20.75 -12.51 -0.64
N LYS A 85 21.57 -13.25 -1.40
CA LYS A 85 22.12 -14.53 -0.96
C LYS A 85 23.21 -14.25 0.07
N GLY A 86 22.87 -14.41 1.35
CA GLY A 86 23.77 -14.26 2.49
C GLY A 86 23.11 -14.81 3.76
N TYR A 87 23.89 -14.94 4.83
CA TYR A 87 23.38 -15.23 6.17
C TYR A 87 23.53 -13.97 7.04
N PRO A 88 22.46 -13.48 7.69
CA PRO A 88 21.06 -13.93 7.61
C PRO A 88 20.43 -13.66 6.24
N VAL A 89 19.28 -14.30 5.94
CA VAL A 89 18.57 -14.11 4.66
C VAL A 89 17.76 -12.81 4.69
N PHE A 90 17.95 -11.93 3.71
CA PHE A 90 17.23 -10.65 3.59
C PHE A 90 16.79 -10.33 2.16
N TRP A 91 15.80 -9.44 2.05
CA TRP A 91 15.24 -8.94 0.79
C TRP A 91 15.46 -7.44 0.66
N LYS A 92 15.60 -6.97 -0.58
CA LYS A 92 15.68 -5.55 -0.94
C LYS A 92 14.75 -5.26 -2.11
N LEU A 93 14.26 -4.03 -2.22
CA LEU A 93 13.56 -3.57 -3.41
C LEU A 93 14.44 -3.68 -4.65
N LYS A 94 13.89 -4.23 -5.74
CA LYS A 94 14.57 -4.27 -7.02
C LYS A 94 14.66 -2.84 -7.59
N GLN A 95 15.87 -2.45 -8.01
CA GLN A 95 16.13 -1.22 -8.75
C GLN A 95 15.66 -1.34 -10.20
#